data_AF-A0A2V6SYK4-F1
#
_entry.id   AF-A0A2V6SYK4-F1
#
_cell.length_a   1.000
_cell.length_b   1.000
_cell.length_c   1.000
_cell.angle_alpha   90.00
_cell.angle_beta   90.00
_cell.angle_gamma   90.00
#
_symmetry.space_group_name_H-M   'P 1'
#
loop_
_entity.id
_entity.type
_entity.pdbx_description
1 polymer ?
#
loop_
_entity_poly.entity_id
_entity_poly.type
_entity_poly.pdbx_seq_one_letter_code
_entity_poly.pdbx_strand_id
1 'polypeptide(L)'
;MIVLISLGFSGWVAAASLVFLVVVHKLEYAVNARIVGDQIHASAAEILVTLFAFEAAFGLPGVVLAPIVYADVKAELRERGLV
;
A
#
# COMPACT_ATOMS: atom_id res chain seq x y z
N MET A 1 13.08 11.66 -9.50
CA MET A 1 14.30 12.40 -9.88
C MET A 1 15.59 11.79 -9.33
N ILE A 2 15.60 11.15 -8.14
CA ILE A 2 16.83 10.61 -7.52
C ILE A 2 17.58 9.62 -8.44
N VAL A 3 16.91 8.61 -8.99
CA VAL A 3 17.55 7.60 -9.86
C VAL A 3 18.18 8.22 -11.12
N LEU A 4 17.52 9.22 -11.71
CA LEU A 4 18.02 9.94 -12.88
C LEU A 4 19.29 10.76 -12.55
N ILE A 5 19.35 11.37 -11.37
CA ILE A 5 20.55 12.08 -10.91
C ILE A 5 21.67 11.07 -10.62
N SER A 6 21.36 9.93 -10.00
CA SER A 6 22.33 8.86 -9.72
C SER A 6 22.94 8.23 -10.98
N LEU A 7 22.19 8.15 -12.08
CA LEU A 7 22.67 7.70 -13.40
C LEU A 7 23.83 8.54 -13.92
N GLY A 8 23.85 9.85 -13.61
CA GLY A 8 24.95 10.75 -13.95
C GLY A 8 26.24 10.51 -13.17
N PHE A 9 26.16 9.79 -12.02
CA PHE A 9 27.33 9.41 -11.23
C PHE A 9 27.85 8.03 -11.61
N SER A 10 27.00 7.00 -11.57
CA SER A 10 27.33 5.66 -12.06
C SER A 10 26.08 4.78 -12.15
N GLY A 11 26.10 3.79 -13.04
CA GLY A 11 25.02 2.79 -13.13
C GLY A 11 24.79 2.03 -11.82
N TRP A 12 25.85 1.80 -11.03
CA TRP A 12 25.74 1.14 -9.73
C TRP A 12 25.03 2.01 -8.68
N VAL A 13 25.30 3.31 -8.67
CA VAL A 13 24.63 4.24 -7.73
C VAL A 13 23.14 4.37 -8.09
N ALA A 14 22.80 4.36 -9.38
CA ALA A 14 21.42 4.36 -9.84
C ALA A 14 20.66 3.09 -9.45
N ALA A 15 21.29 1.92 -9.60
CA ALA A 15 20.71 0.66 -9.16
C ALA A 15 20.50 0.64 -7.63
N ALA A 16 21.49 1.08 -6.86
CA ALA A 16 21.39 1.14 -5.39
C ALA A 16 20.28 2.10 -4.93
N SER A 17 20.16 3.29 -5.54
CA SER A 17 19.11 4.24 -5.18
C SER A 17 17.72 3.77 -5.58
N LEU A 18 17.59 3.07 -6.72
CA LEU A 18 16.34 2.44 -7.12
C LEU A 18 15.91 1.36 -6.12
N VAL A 19 16.82 0.45 -5.75
CA VAL A 19 16.54 -0.61 -4.76
C VAL A 19 16.13 0.01 -3.43
N PHE A 20 16.87 1.02 -2.97
CA PHE A 20 16.54 1.73 -1.73
C PHE A 20 15.13 2.34 -1.77
N LEU A 21 14.78 3.05 -2.86
CA LEU A 21 13.47 3.67 -3.00
C LEU A 21 12.34 2.63 -3.03
N VAL A 22 12.52 1.53 -3.77
CA VAL A 22 11.52 0.44 -3.81
C VAL A 22 11.31 -0.16 -2.41
N VAL A 23 12.39 -0.40 -1.66
CA VAL A 23 12.31 -0.97 -0.31
C VAL A 23 11.60 -0.01 0.65
N VAL A 24 12.02 1.26 0.71
CA VAL A 24 11.41 2.26 1.61
C VAL A 24 9.93 2.45 1.28
N HIS A 25 9.57 2.52 0.00
CA HIS A 25 8.18 2.63 -0.43
C HIS A 25 7.34 1.43 0.04
N LYS A 26 7.88 0.21 -0.05
CA LYS A 26 7.18 -1.01 0.38
C LYS A 26 7.05 -1.10 1.91
N LEU A 27 8.04 -0.60 2.65
CA LEU A 27 7.98 -0.48 4.11
C LEU A 27 6.91 0.53 4.54
N GLU A 28 6.80 1.66 3.84
CA GLU A 28 5.77 2.67 4.10
C GLU A 28 4.37 2.09 3.93
N TYR A 29 4.14 1.26 2.90
CA TYR A 29 2.87 0.55 2.74
C TYR A 29 2.54 -0.37 3.92
N ALA A 30 3.51 -1.11 4.44
CA ALA A 30 3.29 -2.00 5.58
C ALA A 30 2.92 -1.21 6.86
N VAL A 31 3.57 -0.07 7.07
CA VAL A 31 3.27 0.83 8.18
C VAL A 31 1.89 1.48 8.02
N ASN A 32 1.58 2.00 6.83
CA ASN A 32 0.27 2.59 6.53
C ASN A 32 -0.86 1.58 6.67
N ALA A 33 -0.66 0.33 6.22
CA ALA A 33 -1.65 -0.74 6.39
C ALA A 33 -1.95 -1.03 7.87
N ARG A 34 -0.92 -1.02 8.73
CA ARG A 34 -1.09 -1.21 10.17
C ARG A 34 -1.82 -0.04 10.83
N ILE A 35 -1.42 1.19 10.52
CA ILE A 35 -2.04 2.41 11.09
C ILE A 35 -3.51 2.51 10.66
N VAL A 36 -3.80 2.30 9.38
CA VAL A 36 -5.16 2.35 8.85
C VAL A 36 -6.01 1.22 9.41
N GLY A 37 -5.47 -0.02 9.46
CA GLY A 37 -6.16 -1.17 10.06
C GLY A 37 -6.58 -0.92 11.51
N ASP A 38 -5.69 -0.36 12.34
CA ASP A 38 -6.00 -0.01 13.73
C ASP A 38 -7.10 1.07 13.82
N GLN A 39 -7.14 2.07 12.92
CA GLN A 39 -8.18 3.10 12.93
C GLN A 39 -9.57 2.55 12.60
N ILE A 40 -9.67 1.62 11.64
CA ILE A 40 -10.96 1.08 11.18
C ILE A 40 -11.33 -0.26 11.83
N HIS A 41 -10.65 -0.63 12.94
CA HIS A 41 -10.86 -1.89 13.66
C HIS A 41 -10.81 -3.10 12.72
N ALA A 42 -9.83 -3.10 11.81
CA ALA A 42 -9.59 -4.17 10.86
C ALA A 42 -8.23 -4.80 11.09
N SER A 43 -8.18 -6.12 10.98
CA SER A 43 -6.92 -6.83 11.06
C SER A 43 -6.03 -6.43 9.90
N ALA A 44 -4.74 -6.25 10.19
CA ALA A 44 -3.73 -5.96 9.17
C ALA A 44 -3.75 -6.99 8.02
N ALA A 45 -4.16 -8.24 8.30
CA ALA A 45 -4.33 -9.27 7.28
C ALA A 45 -5.49 -8.98 6.30
N GLU A 46 -6.62 -8.44 6.79
CA GLU A 46 -7.76 -8.08 5.95
C GLU A 46 -7.39 -6.93 4.99
N ILE A 47 -6.64 -5.96 5.51
CA ILE A 47 -6.15 -4.82 4.72
C ILE A 47 -5.13 -5.28 3.67
N LEU A 48 -4.23 -6.21 4.01
CA LEU A 48 -3.28 -6.80 3.06
C LEU A 48 -3.95 -7.55 1.91
N VAL A 49 -4.96 -8.37 2.22
CA VAL A 49 -5.72 -9.09 1.19
C VAL A 49 -6.44 -8.11 0.26
N THR A 50 -7.03 -7.06 0.82
CA THR A 50 -7.71 -6.03 0.02
C THR A 50 -6.72 -5.28 -0.87
N LEU A 51 -5.55 -4.91 -0.33
CA LEU A 51 -4.47 -4.27 -1.08
C LEU A 51 -4.04 -5.11 -2.29
N PHE A 52 -3.79 -6.41 -2.11
CA PHE A 52 -3.43 -7.30 -3.22
C PHE A 52 -4.56 -7.49 -4.23
N ALA A 53 -5.80 -7.61 -3.77
CA ALA A 53 -6.96 -7.76 -4.65
C ALA A 53 -7.14 -6.54 -5.55
N PHE A 54 -7.05 -5.35 -4.98
CA PHE A 54 -7.15 -4.09 -5.72
C PHE A 54 -5.93 -3.82 -6.60
N GLU A 55 -4.73 -4.17 -6.15
CA GLU A 55 -3.52 -4.10 -6.96
C GLU A 55 -3.63 -5.00 -8.20
N ALA A 56 -4.15 -6.22 -8.06
CA ALA A 56 -4.36 -7.13 -9.18
C ALA A 56 -5.46 -6.65 -10.14
N ALA A 57 -6.51 -6.00 -9.63
CA ALA A 57 -7.64 -5.53 -10.43
C ALA A 57 -7.37 -4.18 -11.13
N PHE A 58 -6.70 -3.24 -10.46
CA PHE A 58 -6.57 -1.84 -10.89
C PHE A 58 -5.12 -1.36 -10.99
N GLY A 59 -4.13 -2.18 -10.63
CA GLY A 59 -2.72 -1.81 -10.60
C GLY A 59 -2.37 -0.87 -9.43
N LEU A 60 -1.33 -0.06 -9.60
CA LEU A 60 -0.87 0.94 -8.62
C LEU A 60 -1.99 1.85 -8.04
N PRO A 61 -2.97 2.34 -8.84
CA PRO A 61 -4.11 3.10 -8.31
C PRO A 61 -4.98 2.30 -7.33
N GLY A 62 -5.11 0.99 -7.52
CA GLY A 62 -5.92 0.13 -6.67
C GLY A 62 -5.41 0.08 -5.23
N VAL A 63 -4.09 0.19 -5.05
CA VAL A 63 -3.44 0.17 -3.73
C VAL A 63 -3.93 1.34 -2.85
N VAL A 64 -4.25 2.49 -3.45
CA VAL A 64 -4.78 3.67 -2.75
C VAL A 64 -6.27 3.51 -2.43
N LEU A 65 -7.03 2.92 -3.35
CA LEU A 65 -8.48 2.72 -3.21
C LEU A 65 -8.85 1.59 -2.23
N ALA A 66 -7.99 0.57 -2.10
CA ALA A 66 -8.23 -0.60 -1.26
C ALA A 66 -8.70 -0.27 0.18
N PRO A 67 -7.97 0.53 0.99
CA PRO A 67 -8.39 0.83 2.36
C PRO A 67 -9.69 1.64 2.42
N ILE A 68 -9.93 2.52 1.44
CA ILE A 68 -11.13 3.36 1.39
C ILE A 68 -12.36 2.47 1.14
N VAL A 69 -12.29 1.61 0.11
CA VAL A 69 -13.40 0.71 -0.23
C VAL A 69 -13.62 -0.33 0.87
N TYR A 70 -12.55 -0.87 1.47
CA TYR A 70 -12.70 -1.80 2.59
C TYR A 70 -13.37 -1.16 3.81
N ALA A 71 -13.01 0.08 4.15
CA ALA A 71 -13.64 0.80 5.25
C ALA A 71 -15.14 1.03 5.00
N ASP A 72 -15.51 1.42 3.78
CA ASP A 72 -16.89 1.67 3.38
C ASP A 72 -17.74 0.39 3.41
N VAL A 73 -17.24 -0.70 2.80
CA VAL A 73 -17.91 -2.01 2.81
C VAL A 73 -18.05 -2.55 4.24
N LYS A 74 -17.01 -2.40 5.08
CA LYS A 74 -17.07 -2.86 6.47
C LYS A 74 -18.05 -2.04 7.30
N ALA A 75 -18.15 -0.73 7.07
CA ALA A 75 -19.15 0.10 7.71
C ALA A 75 -20.58 -0.34 7.33
N GLU A 76 -20.83 -0.59 6.05
CA GLU A 76 -22.15 -1.02 5.58
C GLU A 76 -22.54 -2.42 6.10
N LEU A 77 -21.58 -3.35 6.20
CA LEU A 77 -21.82 -4.65 6.82
C LEU A 77 -22.17 -4.55 8.31
N ARG A 78 -21.52 -3.63 9.03
CA ARG A 78 -21.77 -3.38 10.45
C ARG A 78 -23.13 -2.71 10.67
N GLU A 79 -23.52 -1.78 9.80
CA GLU A 79 -24.87 -1.18 9.80
C GLU A 79 -25.97 -2.24 9.57
N ARG A 80 -25.68 -3.25 8.74
CA ARG A 80 -26.59 -4.36 8.47
C ARG A 80 -26.53 -5.47 9.53
N GLY A 81 -25.67 -5.35 10.55
CA GLY A 81 -25.50 -6.33 11.63
C GLY A 81 -24.92 -7.68 11.18
N LEU A 82 -24.18 -7.69 10.06
CA LEU A 82 -23.62 -8.91 9.47
C LEU A 82 -22.21 -9.25 10.02
N VAL A 83 -21.59 -8.34 10.76
CA VAL A 83 -20.29 -8.47 11.46
C VAL A 83 -20.21 -7.52 12.65
#